data_AF-A0A074RZY8-F1
#
_entry.id   AF-A0A074RZY8-F1
#
_cell.length_a   1.000
_cell.length_b   1.000
_cell.length_c   1.000
_cell.angle_alpha   90.00
_cell.angle_beta   90.00
_cell.angle_gamma   90.00
#
_symmetry.space_group_name_H-M   'P 1'
#
loop_
_entity.id
_entity.type
_entity.pdbx_description
1 polymer ?
#
loop_
_entity_poly.entity_id
_entity_poly.type
_entity_poly.pdbx_seq_one_letter_code
_entity_poly.pdbx_strand_id
1 'polypeptide(L)' 'MGEPVHGSAPDIAGKGIANPIAAIRSAAMLLSHLGHHAPAQRINNAVDEVLREGQFLTPDLGGKSTTAEVTNAILKKI' A
#
# COMPACT_ATOMS: atom_id res chain seq x y z
N MET A 1 1.06 -12.08 -12.83
CA MET A 1 1.64 -11.96 -11.47
C MET A 1 1.65 -10.48 -11.12
N GLY A 2 1.16 -10.10 -9.94
CA GLY A 2 1.27 -8.73 -9.44
C GLY A 2 2.28 -8.74 -8.30
N GLU A 3 3.45 -8.15 -8.52
CA GLU A 3 4.52 -8.07 -7.51
C GLU A 3 4.97 -6.62 -7.31
N PRO A 4 5.35 -6.22 -6.08
CA PRO A 4 6.02 -4.94 -5.87
C PRO A 4 7.41 -4.95 -6.49
N VAL A 5 7.88 -3.79 -6.97
CA VAL A 5 9.19 -3.65 -7.62
C VAL A 5 10.36 -3.60 -6.61
N HIS A 6 10.09 -3.18 -5.37
CA HIS A 6 11.15 -3.11 -4.35
C HIS A 6 11.66 -4.51 -3.95
N GLY A 7 12.92 -4.57 -3.53
CA GLY A 7 13.53 -5.81 -3.03
C GLY A 7 13.10 -6.17 -1.59
N SER A 8 13.87 -7.05 -0.95
CA SER A 8 13.57 -7.58 0.39
C SER A 8 13.82 -6.61 1.56
N ALA A 9 14.52 -5.50 1.33
CA ALA A 9 14.85 -4.48 2.32
C ALA A 9 15.30 -5.07 3.69
N PRO A 10 16.43 -5.84 3.72
CA PRO A 10 16.83 -6.61 4.89
C PRO A 10 17.17 -5.75 6.11
N ASP A 11 17.54 -4.50 5.89
CA ASP A 11 17.83 -3.49 6.92
C ASP A 11 16.59 -3.07 7.71
N ILE A 12 15.37 -3.23 7.17
CA ILE A 12 14.10 -2.92 7.83
C ILE A 12 13.19 -4.14 8.04
N ALA A 13 13.61 -5.32 7.59
CA ALA A 13 12.88 -6.56 7.79
C ALA A 13 12.59 -6.80 9.29
N GLY A 14 11.35 -7.14 9.61
CA GLY A 14 10.89 -7.37 10.99
C GLY A 14 10.67 -6.11 11.84
N LYS A 15 10.98 -4.90 11.33
CA LYS A 15 10.81 -3.65 12.09
C LYS A 15 9.41 -3.03 11.97
N GLY A 16 8.54 -3.58 11.12
CA GLY A 16 7.17 -3.09 10.97
C GLY A 16 7.04 -1.69 10.35
N ILE A 17 8.05 -1.24 9.60
CA ILE A 17 8.09 0.09 8.95
C ILE A 17 8.18 0.02 7.43
N ALA A 18 8.03 -1.18 6.84
CA ALA A 18 7.99 -1.34 5.39
C ALA A 18 6.72 -0.69 4.82
N ASN A 19 6.85 -0.02 3.68
CA ASN A 19 5.72 0.57 2.97
C ASN A 19 4.88 -0.52 2.28
N PRO A 20 3.61 -0.74 2.66
CA PRO A 20 2.80 -1.79 2.07
C PRO A 20 2.19 -1.41 0.71
N ILE A 21 2.28 -0.15 0.29
CA ILE A 21 1.51 0.40 -0.85
C ILE A 21 1.83 -0.31 -2.16
N ALA A 22 3.10 -0.60 -2.44
CA ALA A 22 3.49 -1.26 -3.69
C ALA A 22 2.84 -2.64 -3.81
N ALA A 23 2.88 -3.45 -2.74
CA ALA A 23 2.25 -4.77 -2.74
C ALA A 23 0.73 -4.68 -2.90
N ILE A 24 0.08 -3.73 -2.22
CA ILE A 24 -1.37 -3.50 -2.33
C ILE A 24 -1.76 -3.11 -3.76
N ARG A 25 -1.03 -2.19 -4.39
CA ARG A 25 -1.29 -1.79 -5.78
C ARG A 25 -1.02 -2.92 -6.78
N SER A 26 -0.03 -3.76 -6.52
CA SER A 26 0.20 -4.96 -7.33
C SER A 26 -0.95 -5.98 -7.21
N ALA A 27 -1.57 -6.11 -6.05
CA ALA A 27 -2.80 -6.88 -5.89
C ALA A 27 -3.98 -6.25 -6.66
N ALA A 28 -4.14 -4.92 -6.62
CA ALA A 28 -5.15 -4.22 -7.43
C ALA A 28 -4.91 -4.41 -8.94
N MET A 29 -3.65 -4.38 -9.39
CA MET A 29 -3.29 -4.67 -10.78
C MET A 29 -3.67 -6.10 -11.18
N LEU A 30 -3.42 -7.09 -10.31
CA LEU A 30 -3.84 -8.47 -10.53
C LEU A 30 -5.38 -8.57 -10.63
N LEU A 31 -6.12 -7.93 -9.72
CA LEU A 31 -7.59 -7.89 -9.78
C LEU A 31 -8.08 -7.31 -11.12
N SER A 32 -7.49 -6.21 -11.57
CA SER A 32 -7.84 -5.61 -12.86
C SER A 32 -7.53 -6.55 -14.03
N HIS A 33 -6.40 -7.27 -14.00
CA HIS A 33 -6.05 -8.26 -15.02
C HIS A 33 -7.04 -9.43 -15.08
N LEU A 34 -7.62 -9.80 -13.94
CA LEU A 34 -8.65 -10.85 -13.83
C LEU A 34 -10.07 -10.35 -14.17
N GLY A 35 -10.24 -9.08 -14.59
CA GLY A 35 -11.54 -8.48 -14.92
C GLY A 35 -12.29 -7.87 -13.72
N HIS A 36 -11.71 -7.87 -12.52
CA HIS A 36 -12.29 -7.25 -11.33
C HIS A 36 -11.95 -5.76 -11.23
N HIS A 37 -12.38 -4.98 -12.23
CA HIS A 37 -12.02 -3.56 -12.34
C HIS A 37 -12.57 -2.70 -11.19
N ALA A 38 -13.81 -2.89 -10.76
CA ALA A 38 -14.40 -2.09 -9.68
C ALA A 38 -13.69 -2.30 -8.33
N PRO A 39 -13.42 -3.55 -7.87
CA PRO A 39 -12.57 -3.78 -6.70
C PRO A 39 -11.17 -3.20 -6.84
N ALA A 40 -10.52 -3.36 -8.00
CA ALA A 40 -9.18 -2.81 -8.24
C ALA A 40 -9.16 -1.28 -8.11
N GLN A 41 -10.15 -0.61 -8.70
CA GLN A 41 -10.29 0.85 -8.63
C GLN A 41 -10.57 1.32 -7.20
N ARG A 42 -11.41 0.61 -6.45
CA ARG A 42 -11.70 0.91 -5.04
C ARG A 42 -10.42 0.88 -4.19
N ILE A 43 -9.56 -0.13 -4.38
CA ILE A 43 -8.27 -0.23 -3.69
C ILE A 43 -7.34 0.94 -4.08
N ASN A 44 -7.23 1.24 -5.37
CA ASN A 44 -6.36 2.33 -5.84
C ASN A 44 -6.82 3.69 -5.29
N ASN A 45 -8.14 3.96 -5.30
CA ASN A 45 -8.70 5.19 -4.75
C ASN A 45 -8.44 5.32 -3.24
N ALA A 46 -8.59 4.23 -2.48
CA ALA A 46 -8.30 4.21 -1.05
C ALA A 46 -6.83 4.52 -0.75
N VAL A 47 -5.90 3.95 -1.52
CA VAL A 47 -4.46 4.26 -1.43
C VAL A 47 -4.19 5.73 -1.77
N ASP A 48 -4.78 6.24 -2.86
CA ASP A 48 -4.59 7.62 -3.30
C ASP A 48 -5.11 8.63 -2.28
N GLU A 49 -6.22 8.32 -1.60
CA GLU A 49 -6.76 9.16 -0.54
C GLU A 49 -5.82 9.23 0.67
N VAL A 50 -5.30 8.09 1.15
CA VAL A 50 -4.33 8.07 2.26
C VAL A 50 -3.06 8.84 1.92
N LEU A 51 -2.54 8.67 0.69
CA LEU A 51 -1.37 9.41 0.22
C LEU A 51 -1.64 10.92 0.11
N ARG A 52 -2.84 11.32 -0.34
CA ARG A 52 -3.25 12.73 -0.44
C ARG A 52 -3.42 13.38 0.92
N GLU A 53 -3.95 12.66 1.90
CA GLU A 53 -4.08 13.16 3.28
C GLU A 53 -2.72 13.31 3.97
N GLY A 54 -1.76 12.45 3.66
CA GLY A 54 -0.39 12.52 4.16
C GLY A 54 -0.24 12.29 5.67
N GLN A 55 -1.30 11.86 6.36
CA GLN A 55 -1.31 11.64 7.81
C GLN A 55 -0.63 10.32 8.23
N PHE A 56 -0.79 9.28 7.41
CA PHE A 56 -0.24 7.94 7.67
C PHE A 56 0.77 7.58 6.58
N LEU A 57 2.04 7.92 6.83
CA LEU A 57 3.14 7.71 5.90
C LEU A 57 4.26 6.93 6.58
N THR A 58 4.80 5.92 5.91
CA THR A 58 5.98 5.18 6.35
C THR A 58 7.27 6.01 6.20
N PRO A 59 8.39 5.60 6.83
CA PRO A 59 9.64 6.38 6.82
C PRO A 59 10.23 6.66 5.44
N ASP A 60 10.06 5.77 4.46
CA ASP A 60 10.48 5.97 3.07
C ASP A 60 9.73 7.12 2.38
N LEU A 61 8.53 7.46 2.86
CA LEU A 61 7.74 8.61 2.43
C LEU A 61 7.91 9.84 3.35
N GLY A 62 8.90 9.82 4.26
CA GLY A 62 9.19 10.90 5.20
C GLY A 62 8.27 10.95 6.43
N GLY A 63 7.42 9.94 6.62
CA GLY A 63 6.55 9.84 7.78
C GLY A 63 7.13 9.04 8.94
N LYS A 64 6.29 8.73 9.92
CA LYS A 64 6.65 7.97 11.13
C LYS A 64 5.72 6.77 11.39
N SER A 65 4.79 6.51 10.49
CA SER A 65 3.82 5.45 10.63
C SER A 65 4.42 4.08 10.35
N THR A 66 3.89 3.08 11.03
CA THR A 66 4.18 1.67 10.81
C THR A 66 3.42 1.12 9.61
N THR A 67 3.87 -0.04 9.11
CA THR A 67 3.18 -0.82 8.07
C THR A 67 1.70 -1.05 8.44
N ALA A 68 1.44 -1.39 9.71
CA ALA A 68 0.09 -1.66 10.20
C ALA A 68 -0.78 -0.40 10.22
N GLU A 69 -0.24 0.75 10.62
CA GLU A 69 -0.99 2.02 10.63
C GLU A 69 -1.37 2.46 9.22
N VAL A 70 -0.44 2.40 8.25
CA VAL A 70 -0.74 2.71 6.85
C VAL A 70 -1.78 1.73 6.28
N THR A 71 -1.65 0.43 6.58
CA THR A 71 -2.63 -0.58 6.15
C THR A 71 -4.02 -0.30 6.70
N ASN A 72 -4.12 0.02 8.00
CA ASN A 72 -5.39 0.37 8.65
C ASN A 72 -5.99 1.66 8.09
N ALA A 73 -5.16 2.65 7.75
CA ALA A 73 -5.62 3.87 7.10
C ALA A 73 -6.27 3.55 5.74
N ILE A 74 -5.64 2.70 4.92
CA ILE A 74 -6.19 2.27 3.63
C ILE A 74 -7.50 1.50 3.81
N LEU A 75 -7.57 0.56 4.77
CA LEU A 75 -8.78 -0.22 5.04
C LEU A 75 -9.98 0.65 5.43
N LYS A 76 -9.76 1.77 6.13
CA LYS A 76 -10.84 2.72 6.48
C LYS A 76 -11.40 3.49 5.28
N LYS A 77 -10.71 3.48 4.14
CA LYS A 77 -11.11 4.17 2.89
C LYS A 77 -11.70 3.22 1.84
N ILE A 78 -11.75 1.91 2.13
CA ILE A 78 -12.36 0.90 1.25
C ILE A 78 -13.86 0.92 1.45
#